data_AF-A0A284RU10-F1
#
_entry.id   AF-A0A284RU10-F1
#
_cell.length_a   1.000
_cell.length_b   1.000
_cell.length_c   1.000
_cell.angle_alpha   90.00
_cell.angle_beta   90.00
_cell.angle_gamma   90.00
#
_symmetry.space_group_name_H-M   'P 1'
#
loop_
_entity.id
_entity.type
_entity.pdbx_description
1 polymer ?
#
loop_
_entity_poly.entity_id
_entity_poly.type
_entity_poly.pdbx_seq_one_letter_code
_entity_poly.pdbx_strand_id
1 'polypeptide(L)'
;MAAPPAPLPSSTANWHWKNKNITKWGQDWFEQELTGLRVETDKEGEAVWISKVFNVAGDIELGQRKSKLITIYDCELALEWEGTTADGTEVKGRLDIPEVSHEITMDGLSQYQFFWSLSTAPTPEINSLFEIAKANFPKILEDVFAKFPAAIFETHGKDLTVSTAPSRANTPGPAAATPPSTTPAAAPEAAPKPAKKEPKAVNTATVIVDGIFKAAADDLFGLLTDEKRIPIWTRASAQSAAKPDTEYSLFGGGVKGKYVSLTPSKEIVQTWALSSPTWPSDHTATLTTTLDQSEDSTKVTFTLSGVPLGMEDEIKRNLEGYYIHGFKSIGYVQLIPYVPSYTPKPKPRVVKKLNANSRSSLVPVVAVTVLILAAAFTIPFFSSS
;
A
#
# COMPACT_ATOMS: atom_id res chain seq x y z
N MET A 1 10.13 14.24 45.61
CA MET A 1 9.54 13.78 44.34
C MET A 1 8.11 14.31 44.29
N ALA A 2 7.70 14.98 43.22
CA ALA A 2 6.30 15.37 43.07
C ALA A 2 5.46 14.14 42.71
N ALA A 3 4.25 14.01 43.25
CA ALA A 3 3.31 13.00 42.81
C ALA A 3 2.93 13.26 41.33
N PRO A 4 2.72 12.22 40.51
CA PRO A 4 2.21 12.43 39.16
C PRO A 4 0.85 13.14 39.22
N PRO A 5 0.55 14.05 38.28
CA PRO A 5 -0.72 14.76 38.26
C PRO A 5 -1.88 13.76 38.18
N ALA A 6 -2.96 14.05 38.91
CA ALA A 6 -4.14 13.20 38.92
C ALA A 6 -4.69 13.03 37.49
N PRO A 7 -5.11 11.81 37.10
CA PRO A 7 -5.67 11.59 35.77
C PRO A 7 -6.91 12.47 35.56
N LEU A 8 -7.01 13.08 34.40
CA LEU A 8 -8.16 13.93 34.04
C LEU A 8 -9.47 13.12 34.13
N PRO A 9 -10.58 13.75 34.57
CA PRO A 9 -11.87 13.07 34.56
C PRO A 9 -12.21 12.58 33.14
N SER A 10 -12.87 11.43 33.06
CA SER A 10 -13.12 10.72 31.79
C SER A 10 -13.84 11.56 30.74
N SER A 11 -14.71 12.49 31.14
CA SER A 11 -15.36 13.46 30.26
C SER A 11 -14.37 14.40 29.56
N THR A 12 -13.30 14.83 30.23
CA THR A 12 -12.25 15.69 29.67
C THR A 12 -11.20 14.87 28.90
N ALA A 13 -10.86 13.68 29.39
CA ALA A 13 -9.90 12.77 28.74
C ALA A 13 -10.40 12.20 27.40
N ASN A 14 -11.71 12.15 27.18
CA ASN A 14 -12.34 11.69 25.93
C ASN A 14 -12.87 12.83 25.04
N TRP A 15 -12.63 14.09 25.43
CA TRP A 15 -13.08 15.27 24.67
C TRP A 15 -12.16 15.62 23.49
N HIS A 16 -10.85 15.49 23.72
CA HIS A 16 -9.79 15.80 22.76
C HIS A 16 -9.74 14.77 21.63
N TRP A 17 -9.26 15.21 20.46
CA TRP A 17 -9.10 14.35 19.29
C TRP A 17 -8.06 13.24 19.55
N LYS A 18 -8.39 12.00 19.21
CA LYS A 18 -7.48 10.84 19.20
C LYS A 18 -7.74 10.03 17.94
N ASN A 19 -6.70 9.54 17.27
CA ASN A 19 -6.83 8.52 16.22
C ASN A 19 -6.07 7.26 16.62
N LYS A 20 -6.60 6.11 16.19
CA LYS A 20 -5.92 4.82 16.16
C LYS A 20 -5.94 4.34 14.72
N ASN A 21 -4.77 4.18 14.10
CA ASN A 21 -4.67 3.46 12.84
C ASN A 21 -4.95 1.97 13.09
N ILE A 22 -5.82 1.40 12.27
CA ILE A 22 -6.24 0.00 12.31
C ILE A 22 -6.15 -0.63 10.90
N THR A 23 -5.40 -0.03 9.98
CA THR A 23 -5.27 -0.50 8.58
C THR A 23 -4.98 -1.99 8.51
N LYS A 24 -3.97 -2.48 9.25
CA LYS A 24 -3.63 -3.91 9.24
C LYS A 24 -4.77 -4.83 9.71
N TRP A 25 -5.53 -4.42 10.73
CA TRP A 25 -6.68 -5.19 11.20
C TRP A 25 -7.83 -5.17 10.19
N GLY A 26 -8.08 -4.02 9.54
CA GLY A 26 -9.12 -3.92 8.52
C GLY A 26 -8.78 -4.72 7.26
N GLN A 27 -7.50 -4.75 6.85
CA GLN A 27 -7.00 -5.65 5.80
C GLN A 27 -7.30 -7.12 6.13
N ASP A 28 -6.96 -7.55 7.35
CA ASP A 28 -7.22 -8.93 7.81
C ASP A 28 -8.72 -9.25 7.90
N TRP A 29 -9.54 -8.26 8.30
CA TRP A 29 -10.99 -8.39 8.35
C TRP A 29 -11.60 -8.57 6.95
N PHE A 30 -11.19 -7.75 5.97
CA PHE A 30 -11.62 -7.92 4.58
C PHE A 30 -11.16 -9.26 4.00
N GLU A 31 -9.92 -9.70 4.28
CA GLU A 31 -9.44 -11.03 3.85
C GLU A 31 -10.31 -12.16 4.42
N GLN A 32 -10.75 -12.06 5.68
CA GLN A 32 -11.58 -13.06 6.36
C GLN A 32 -13.05 -13.06 5.90
N GLU A 33 -13.69 -11.90 5.77
CA GLU A 33 -15.13 -11.81 5.49
C GLU A 33 -15.46 -11.91 3.99
N LEU A 34 -14.52 -11.55 3.09
CA LEU A 34 -14.74 -11.61 1.65
C LEU A 34 -14.36 -12.96 1.04
N THR A 35 -13.34 -13.64 1.58
CA THR A 35 -12.87 -14.92 1.04
C THR A 35 -13.90 -16.03 1.32
N GLY A 36 -14.29 -16.76 0.27
CA GLY A 36 -15.28 -17.84 0.38
C GLY A 36 -16.74 -17.40 0.28
N LEU A 37 -17.03 -16.10 0.10
CA LEU A 37 -18.37 -15.63 -0.29
C LEU A 37 -18.79 -16.33 -1.58
N ARG A 38 -19.89 -17.10 -1.54
CA ARG A 38 -20.31 -18.04 -2.59
C ARG A 38 -21.75 -17.76 -3.02
N VAL A 39 -21.96 -17.78 -4.34
CA VAL A 39 -23.25 -17.73 -5.02
C VAL A 39 -23.45 -19.07 -5.71
N GLU A 40 -24.48 -19.81 -5.30
CA GLU A 40 -24.90 -21.04 -5.97
C GLU A 40 -26.06 -20.72 -6.92
N THR A 41 -26.15 -21.44 -8.03
CA THR A 41 -27.19 -21.24 -9.04
C THR A 41 -28.22 -22.36 -9.02
N ASP A 42 -29.35 -22.19 -9.71
CA ASP A 42 -30.38 -23.24 -9.84
C ASP A 42 -29.90 -24.48 -10.61
N LYS A 43 -28.71 -24.45 -11.23
CA LYS A 43 -28.12 -25.60 -11.94
C LYS A 43 -27.12 -26.33 -11.04
N GLU A 44 -27.37 -27.62 -10.83
CA GLU A 44 -26.51 -28.49 -10.02
C GLU A 44 -25.07 -28.50 -10.57
N GLY A 45 -24.10 -28.13 -9.73
CA GLY A 45 -22.69 -28.02 -10.09
C GLY A 45 -22.22 -26.63 -10.57
N GLU A 46 -23.12 -25.69 -10.84
CA GLU A 46 -22.76 -24.32 -11.26
C GLU A 46 -22.77 -23.33 -10.08
N ALA A 47 -21.59 -22.79 -9.75
CA ALA A 47 -21.38 -21.88 -8.61
C ALA A 47 -20.24 -20.88 -8.87
N VAL A 48 -20.25 -19.75 -8.16
CA VAL A 48 -19.21 -18.72 -8.17
C VAL A 48 -18.82 -18.36 -6.74
N TRP A 49 -17.54 -18.11 -6.47
CA TRP A 49 -17.07 -17.64 -5.17
C TRP A 49 -15.91 -16.66 -5.29
N ILE A 50 -15.73 -15.81 -4.28
CA ILE A 50 -14.48 -15.06 -4.10
C ILE A 50 -13.42 -16.05 -3.60
N SER A 51 -12.37 -16.28 -4.40
CA SER A 51 -11.31 -17.23 -4.06
C SER A 51 -10.26 -16.62 -3.15
N LYS A 52 -9.98 -15.32 -3.32
CA LYS A 52 -8.96 -14.60 -2.55
C LYS A 52 -9.13 -13.08 -2.61
N VAL A 53 -8.82 -12.40 -1.51
CA VAL A 53 -8.51 -10.97 -1.51
C VAL A 53 -7.05 -10.78 -1.95
N PHE A 54 -6.82 -10.18 -3.12
CA PHE A 54 -5.47 -9.98 -3.68
C PHE A 54 -4.74 -8.79 -3.04
N ASN A 55 -5.46 -7.69 -2.83
CA ASN A 55 -4.93 -6.47 -2.21
C ASN A 55 -6.05 -5.67 -1.51
N VAL A 56 -5.68 -5.03 -0.42
CA VAL A 56 -6.50 -4.04 0.30
C VAL A 56 -5.59 -2.85 0.59
N ALA A 57 -5.68 -1.80 -0.23
CA ALA A 57 -4.80 -0.64 -0.17
C ALA A 57 -5.58 0.61 0.24
N GLY A 58 -5.09 1.32 1.24
CA GLY A 58 -5.76 2.51 1.77
C GLY A 58 -5.53 2.68 3.27
N ASP A 59 -6.24 3.63 3.84
CA ASP A 59 -6.15 3.98 5.26
C ASP A 59 -7.44 3.62 5.99
N ILE A 60 -7.30 3.04 7.18
CA ILE A 60 -8.42 2.67 8.04
C ILE A 60 -8.08 3.15 9.44
N GLU A 61 -8.76 4.20 9.90
CA GLU A 61 -8.55 4.81 11.21
C GLU A 61 -9.86 4.84 12.02
N LEU A 62 -9.72 4.62 13.33
CA LEU A 62 -10.77 4.88 14.30
C LEU A 62 -10.41 6.14 15.08
N GLY A 63 -11.23 7.17 14.92
CA GLY A 63 -11.12 8.43 15.64
C GLY A 63 -12.01 8.49 16.89
N GLN A 64 -11.63 9.32 17.85
CA GLN A 64 -12.51 9.79 18.92
C GLN A 64 -12.51 11.33 18.94
N ARG A 65 -13.70 11.93 18.93
CA ARG A 65 -13.90 13.39 19.01
C ARG A 65 -15.13 13.71 19.85
N LYS A 66 -15.02 14.64 20.81
CA LYS A 66 -16.15 15.04 21.69
C LYS A 66 -16.86 13.83 22.32
N SER A 67 -16.08 12.85 22.79
CA SER A 67 -16.54 11.58 23.36
C SER A 67 -17.36 10.66 22.43
N LYS A 68 -17.42 10.94 21.13
CA LYS A 68 -17.96 10.02 20.11
C LYS A 68 -16.82 9.33 19.36
N LEU A 69 -17.01 8.06 19.02
CA LEU A 69 -16.16 7.35 18.06
C LEU A 69 -16.60 7.71 16.64
N ILE A 70 -15.65 7.79 15.72
CA ILE A 70 -15.87 8.02 14.28
C ILE A 70 -14.96 7.07 13.51
N THR A 71 -15.48 6.36 12.52
CA THR A 71 -14.66 5.62 11.57
C THR A 71 -14.24 6.57 10.45
N ILE A 72 -12.99 6.49 10.01
CA ILE A 72 -12.47 7.22 8.85
C ILE A 72 -11.69 6.19 8.04
N TYR A 73 -12.20 5.81 6.89
CA TYR A 73 -11.52 4.88 6.01
C TYR A 73 -11.81 5.18 4.56
N ASP A 74 -10.83 4.86 3.72
CA ASP A 74 -10.88 4.90 2.26
C ASP A 74 -9.92 3.81 1.76
N CYS A 75 -10.43 2.88 0.95
CA CYS A 75 -9.74 1.64 0.58
C CYS A 75 -10.09 1.19 -0.85
N GLU A 76 -9.07 0.87 -1.63
CA GLU A 76 -9.16 0.08 -2.87
C GLU A 76 -9.08 -1.42 -2.51
N LEU A 77 -10.00 -2.21 -3.08
CA LEU A 77 -10.00 -3.68 -2.97
C LEU A 77 -9.73 -4.30 -4.35
N ALA A 78 -8.77 -5.21 -4.42
CA ALA A 78 -8.59 -6.11 -5.55
C ALA A 78 -8.91 -7.54 -5.12
N LEU A 79 -9.86 -8.19 -5.78
CA LEU A 79 -10.39 -9.50 -5.45
C LEU A 79 -10.18 -10.47 -6.63
N GLU A 80 -9.84 -11.72 -6.35
CA GLU A 80 -9.88 -12.82 -7.30
C GLU A 80 -11.17 -13.61 -7.05
N TRP A 81 -11.88 -13.93 -8.14
CA TRP A 81 -13.10 -14.73 -8.10
C TRP A 81 -12.94 -15.94 -9.03
N GLU A 82 -13.54 -17.04 -8.61
CA GLU A 82 -13.55 -18.30 -9.33
C GLU A 82 -14.98 -18.83 -9.45
N GLY A 83 -15.20 -19.71 -10.41
CA GLY A 83 -16.46 -20.41 -10.56
C GLY A 83 -16.29 -21.73 -11.28
N THR A 84 -17.33 -22.55 -11.22
CA THR A 84 -17.44 -23.82 -11.95
C THR A 84 -18.70 -23.76 -12.78
N THR A 85 -18.61 -24.05 -14.08
CA THR A 85 -19.80 -24.23 -14.93
C THR A 85 -20.40 -25.62 -14.72
N ALA A 86 -21.64 -25.84 -15.15
CA ALA A 86 -22.29 -27.17 -15.09
C ALA A 86 -21.48 -28.28 -15.80
N ASP A 87 -20.66 -27.94 -16.81
CA ASP A 87 -19.76 -28.87 -17.51
C ASP A 87 -18.45 -29.17 -16.74
N GLY A 88 -18.30 -28.66 -15.51
CA GLY A 88 -17.10 -28.80 -14.68
C GLY A 88 -15.93 -27.91 -15.11
N THR A 89 -16.14 -26.94 -15.99
CA THR A 89 -15.06 -26.03 -16.43
C THR A 89 -14.82 -24.95 -15.38
N GLU A 90 -13.55 -24.77 -14.97
CA GLU A 90 -13.15 -23.69 -14.08
C GLU A 90 -13.10 -22.33 -14.80
N VAL A 91 -13.75 -21.35 -14.19
CA VAL A 91 -13.72 -19.93 -14.57
C VAL A 91 -12.93 -19.16 -13.53
N LYS A 92 -12.05 -18.27 -13.97
CA LYS A 92 -11.31 -17.37 -13.09
C LYS A 92 -11.38 -15.93 -13.62
N GLY A 93 -11.44 -14.98 -12.72
CA GLY A 93 -11.43 -13.56 -13.04
C GLY A 93 -11.01 -12.71 -11.86
N ARG A 94 -11.01 -11.40 -12.07
CA ARG A 94 -10.66 -10.40 -11.07
C ARG A 94 -11.74 -9.33 -10.99
N LEU A 95 -11.99 -8.86 -9.77
CA LEU A 95 -12.90 -7.78 -9.44
C LEU A 95 -12.12 -6.70 -8.69
N ASP A 96 -12.05 -5.51 -9.27
CA ASP A 96 -11.44 -4.33 -8.66
C ASP A 96 -12.53 -3.34 -8.21
N ILE A 97 -12.41 -2.84 -6.98
CA ILE A 97 -13.31 -1.86 -6.37
C ILE A 97 -12.43 -0.69 -5.93
N PRO A 98 -12.47 0.47 -6.62
CA PRO A 98 -11.48 1.53 -6.43
C PRO A 98 -11.66 2.29 -5.11
N GLU A 99 -12.86 2.26 -4.56
CA GLU A 99 -13.24 3.04 -3.38
C GLU A 99 -14.26 2.26 -2.54
N VAL A 100 -13.86 1.92 -1.32
CA VAL A 100 -14.70 1.49 -0.21
C VAL A 100 -14.41 2.44 0.95
N SER A 101 -15.16 3.53 0.99
CA SER A 101 -14.95 4.65 1.91
C SER A 101 -16.08 4.78 2.94
N HIS A 102 -15.81 5.53 4.02
CA HIS A 102 -16.83 5.90 5.00
C HIS A 102 -17.99 6.67 4.35
N GLU A 103 -17.68 7.58 3.42
CA GLU A 103 -18.64 8.42 2.72
C GLU A 103 -19.60 7.61 1.84
N ILE A 104 -19.13 6.52 1.22
CA ILE A 104 -20.01 5.57 0.51
C ILE A 104 -20.81 4.71 1.49
N THR A 105 -20.14 4.09 2.47
CA THR A 105 -20.79 3.08 3.33
C THR A 105 -21.84 3.66 4.28
N MET A 106 -21.53 4.81 4.90
CA MET A 106 -22.28 5.36 6.03
C MET A 106 -23.13 6.57 5.63
N ASP A 107 -22.58 7.46 4.82
CA ASP A 107 -23.27 8.69 4.39
C ASP A 107 -24.01 8.53 3.05
N GLY A 108 -23.70 7.48 2.27
CA GLY A 108 -24.36 7.18 1.00
C GLY A 108 -24.14 8.23 -0.09
N LEU A 109 -23.01 8.96 -0.05
CA LEU A 109 -22.74 10.09 -0.96
C LEU A 109 -22.50 9.65 -2.41
N SER A 110 -22.05 8.41 -2.61
CA SER A 110 -21.78 7.78 -3.91
C SER A 110 -22.18 6.30 -3.88
N GLN A 111 -22.16 5.64 -5.05
CA GLN A 111 -22.35 4.19 -5.17
C GLN A 111 -20.99 3.49 -5.37
N TYR A 112 -20.88 2.24 -4.92
CA TYR A 112 -19.70 1.42 -5.20
C TYR A 112 -19.54 1.15 -6.70
N GLN A 113 -18.29 1.15 -7.16
CA GLN A 113 -17.94 0.84 -8.55
C GLN A 113 -17.25 -0.52 -8.61
N PHE A 114 -17.77 -1.43 -9.43
CA PHE A 114 -17.29 -2.80 -9.54
C PHE A 114 -16.70 -3.06 -10.93
N PHE A 115 -15.38 -3.13 -11.05
CA PHE A 115 -14.68 -3.38 -12.31
C PHE A 115 -14.36 -4.87 -12.45
N TRP A 116 -15.13 -5.53 -13.30
CA TRP A 116 -15.03 -6.97 -13.55
C TRP A 116 -14.15 -7.30 -14.75
N SER A 117 -13.25 -8.27 -14.58
CA SER A 117 -12.43 -8.84 -15.66
C SER A 117 -12.44 -10.36 -15.62
N LEU A 118 -12.26 -10.98 -16.80
CA LEU A 118 -12.26 -12.42 -17.01
C LEU A 118 -10.85 -12.86 -17.43
N SER A 119 -10.28 -13.85 -16.73
CA SER A 119 -8.95 -14.40 -17.02
C SER A 119 -9.02 -15.66 -17.90
N THR A 120 -10.11 -16.42 -17.79
CA THR A 120 -10.41 -17.55 -18.69
C THR A 120 -10.90 -17.06 -20.06
N ALA A 121 -10.68 -17.82 -21.13
CA ALA A 121 -11.22 -17.47 -22.44
C ALA A 121 -12.76 -17.55 -22.45
N PRO A 122 -13.49 -16.57 -23.01
CA PRO A 122 -14.95 -16.54 -22.94
C PRO A 122 -15.60 -17.61 -23.84
N THR A 123 -16.48 -18.41 -23.25
CA THR A 123 -17.47 -19.26 -23.93
C THR A 123 -18.89 -18.80 -23.51
N PRO A 124 -19.98 -19.24 -24.17
CA PRO A 124 -21.34 -18.87 -23.78
C PRO A 124 -21.67 -19.21 -22.32
N GLU A 125 -21.18 -20.35 -21.84
CA GLU A 125 -21.40 -20.87 -20.49
C GLU A 125 -20.64 -20.02 -19.46
N ILE A 126 -19.37 -19.71 -19.76
CA ILE A 126 -18.52 -18.85 -18.93
C ILE A 126 -19.08 -17.42 -18.85
N ASN A 127 -19.62 -16.89 -19.96
CA ASN A 127 -20.26 -15.58 -19.98
C ASN A 127 -21.57 -15.58 -19.16
N SER A 128 -22.37 -16.66 -19.21
CA SER A 128 -23.56 -16.81 -18.36
C SER A 128 -23.18 -16.74 -16.87
N LEU A 129 -22.13 -17.47 -16.47
CA LEU A 129 -21.65 -17.48 -15.09
C LEU A 129 -21.09 -16.11 -14.66
N PHE A 130 -20.42 -15.40 -15.58
CA PHE A 130 -19.90 -14.05 -15.35
C PHE A 130 -21.00 -12.99 -15.13
N GLU A 131 -22.09 -13.05 -15.90
CA GLU A 131 -23.23 -12.14 -15.70
C GLU A 131 -24.01 -12.48 -14.41
N ILE A 132 -24.08 -13.76 -14.01
CA ILE A 132 -24.59 -14.16 -12.68
C ILE A 132 -23.73 -13.57 -11.55
N ALA A 133 -22.40 -13.63 -11.68
CA ALA A 133 -21.48 -13.04 -10.71
C ALA A 133 -21.71 -11.53 -10.57
N LYS A 134 -21.73 -10.81 -11.70
CA LYS A 134 -22.03 -9.37 -11.76
C LYS A 134 -23.39 -8.99 -11.17
N ALA A 135 -24.42 -9.82 -11.31
CA ALA A 135 -25.75 -9.53 -10.81
C ALA A 135 -25.87 -9.70 -9.29
N ASN A 136 -25.14 -10.67 -8.70
CA ASN A 136 -25.31 -11.06 -7.30
C ASN A 136 -24.25 -10.49 -6.35
N PHE A 137 -22.97 -10.49 -6.76
CA PHE A 137 -21.90 -10.06 -5.85
C PHE A 137 -21.97 -8.60 -5.39
N PRO A 138 -22.35 -7.59 -6.20
CA PRO A 138 -22.45 -6.20 -5.73
C PRO A 138 -23.27 -6.07 -4.45
N LYS A 139 -24.47 -6.67 -4.41
CA LYS A 139 -25.33 -6.65 -3.23
C LYS A 139 -24.71 -7.40 -2.04
N ILE A 140 -24.10 -8.57 -2.27
CA ILE A 140 -23.48 -9.37 -1.20
C ILE A 140 -22.30 -8.62 -0.58
N LEU A 141 -21.49 -7.97 -1.42
CA LEU A 141 -20.34 -7.17 -1.00
C LEU A 141 -20.81 -5.92 -0.23
N GLU A 142 -21.84 -5.23 -0.70
CA GLU A 142 -22.50 -4.12 0.02
C GLU A 142 -23.03 -4.54 1.40
N ASP A 143 -23.72 -5.68 1.48
CA ASP A 143 -24.23 -6.26 2.74
C ASP A 143 -23.08 -6.64 3.71
N VAL A 144 -21.86 -6.90 3.22
CA VAL A 144 -20.66 -7.11 4.05
C VAL A 144 -20.02 -5.77 4.45
N PHE A 145 -19.83 -4.84 3.50
CA PHE A 145 -19.24 -3.52 3.77
C PHE A 145 -20.04 -2.73 4.81
N ALA A 146 -21.38 -2.84 4.80
CA ALA A 146 -22.25 -2.24 5.81
C ALA A 146 -21.97 -2.71 7.26
N LYS A 147 -21.38 -3.90 7.45
CA LYS A 147 -21.00 -4.44 8.77
C LYS A 147 -19.66 -3.91 9.26
N PHE A 148 -18.79 -3.45 8.36
CA PHE A 148 -17.40 -3.09 8.67
C PHE A 148 -17.28 -2.00 9.76
N PRO A 149 -18.07 -0.90 9.74
CA PRO A 149 -18.02 0.12 10.81
C PRO A 149 -18.41 -0.42 12.19
N ALA A 150 -19.37 -1.35 12.24
CA ALA A 150 -19.78 -2.00 13.50
C ALA A 150 -18.66 -2.90 14.05
N ALA A 151 -18.03 -3.70 13.19
CA ALA A 151 -16.90 -4.55 13.56
C ALA A 151 -15.70 -3.74 14.10
N ILE A 152 -15.41 -2.57 13.50
CA ILE A 152 -14.41 -1.62 14.01
C ILE A 152 -14.78 -1.17 15.43
N PHE A 153 -16.02 -0.74 15.67
CA PHE A 153 -16.44 -0.25 16.99
C PHE A 153 -16.44 -1.34 18.06
N GLU A 154 -16.86 -2.56 17.74
CA GLU A 154 -16.87 -3.69 18.68
C GLU A 154 -15.46 -4.13 19.08
N THR A 155 -14.55 -4.18 18.11
CA THR A 155 -13.17 -4.65 18.33
C THR A 155 -12.27 -3.56 18.93
N HIS A 156 -12.37 -2.32 18.46
CA HIS A 156 -11.42 -1.24 18.80
C HIS A 156 -12.04 -0.03 19.50
N GLY A 157 -13.37 0.06 19.62
CA GLY A 157 -14.02 1.20 20.27
C GLY A 157 -13.60 1.40 21.73
N LYS A 158 -13.33 0.31 22.45
CA LYS A 158 -12.89 0.34 23.85
C LYS A 158 -11.47 0.90 24.03
N ASP A 159 -10.62 0.78 23.00
CA ASP A 159 -9.19 1.16 23.08
C ASP A 159 -8.99 2.68 23.18
N LEU A 160 -9.92 3.47 22.64
CA LEU A 160 -9.87 4.93 22.66
C LEU A 160 -10.64 5.55 23.84
N THR A 161 -11.64 4.83 24.38
CA THR A 161 -12.46 5.28 25.51
C THR A 161 -11.75 5.08 26.84
N VAL A 162 -11.23 6.16 27.42
CA VAL A 162 -10.70 6.14 28.79
C VAL A 162 -11.86 5.99 29.77
N SER A 163 -12.06 4.77 30.25
CA SER A 163 -13.02 4.44 31.32
C SER A 163 -12.31 4.46 32.67
N THR A 164 -12.90 5.11 33.67
CA THR A 164 -12.33 5.28 35.03
C THR A 164 -12.41 4.02 35.91
N ALA A 165 -12.44 2.84 35.32
CA ALA A 165 -12.26 1.57 36.03
C ALA A 165 -10.75 1.28 36.17
N PRO A 166 -10.26 0.86 37.35
CA PRO A 166 -8.84 0.66 37.57
C PRO A 166 -8.35 -0.63 36.89
N SER A 167 -7.86 -0.50 35.65
CA SER A 167 -7.17 -1.57 34.93
C SER A 167 -5.85 -1.94 35.63
N ARG A 168 -5.92 -2.84 36.60
CA ARG A 168 -4.75 -3.61 37.06
C ARG A 168 -4.34 -4.57 35.94
N ALA A 169 -3.33 -4.16 35.16
CA ALA A 169 -2.64 -5.02 34.20
C ALA A 169 -1.13 -4.94 34.43
N ASN A 170 -0.67 -5.75 35.38
CA ASN A 170 0.68 -6.29 35.59
C ASN A 170 1.88 -5.52 35.01
N THR A 171 2.51 -4.68 35.84
CA THR A 171 3.96 -4.44 35.76
C THR A 171 4.70 -5.62 36.40
N PRO A 172 5.65 -6.30 35.73
CA PRO A 172 6.53 -7.25 36.40
C PRO A 172 7.47 -6.51 37.36
N GLY A 173 7.48 -6.90 38.64
CA GLY A 173 8.38 -6.33 39.64
C GLY A 173 9.82 -6.83 39.49
N PRO A 174 10.83 -6.07 39.96
CA PRO A 174 12.23 -6.49 39.88
C PRO A 174 12.51 -7.65 40.84
N ALA A 175 13.04 -8.75 40.32
CA ALA A 175 13.46 -9.90 41.11
C ALA A 175 14.73 -9.59 41.93
N ALA A 176 14.82 -10.16 43.13
CA ALA A 176 15.87 -9.89 44.09
C ALA A 176 17.23 -10.53 43.72
N ALA A 177 18.30 -9.98 44.28
CA ALA A 177 19.68 -10.39 44.05
C ALA A 177 20.12 -11.60 44.90
N THR A 178 21.08 -12.35 44.39
CA THR A 178 21.91 -13.32 45.13
C THR A 178 23.39 -13.24 44.67
N PRO A 179 24.37 -13.65 45.50
CA PRO A 179 25.71 -13.07 45.52
C PRO A 179 26.76 -13.76 44.62
N PRO A 180 27.93 -13.12 44.38
CA PRO A 180 28.98 -13.63 43.51
C PRO A 180 29.96 -14.58 44.21
N SER A 181 30.56 -15.50 43.45
CA SER A 181 31.69 -16.34 43.85
C SER A 181 33.03 -15.83 43.32
N THR A 182 34.05 -15.92 44.16
CA THR A 182 35.48 -15.65 43.88
C THR A 182 36.11 -16.87 43.13
N THR A 183 37.32 -16.91 42.53
CA THR A 183 38.64 -16.27 42.80
C THR A 183 39.54 -16.39 41.51
N PRO A 184 40.91 -16.31 41.45
CA PRO A 184 41.62 -15.20 40.76
C PRO A 184 42.70 -15.54 39.67
N ALA A 185 43.38 -14.47 39.20
CA ALA A 185 44.73 -14.39 38.60
C ALA A 185 44.90 -14.78 37.09
N ALA A 186 45.83 -14.20 36.30
CA ALA A 186 46.93 -13.25 36.57
C ALA A 186 47.19 -12.24 35.41
N ALA A 187 48.01 -11.21 35.65
CA ALA A 187 48.53 -10.19 34.70
C ALA A 187 50.02 -10.51 34.32
N PRO A 188 50.84 -9.71 33.56
CA PRO A 188 50.75 -8.26 33.26
C PRO A 188 51.20 -7.70 31.87
N GLU A 189 50.89 -6.40 31.65
CA GLU A 189 51.56 -5.36 30.82
C GLU A 189 51.75 -5.51 29.28
N ALA A 190 51.80 -4.45 28.46
CA ALA A 190 52.03 -3.00 28.70
C ALA A 190 51.10 -2.02 27.93
N ALA A 191 51.15 -0.72 28.26
CA ALA A 191 50.19 0.33 27.83
C ALA A 191 50.61 1.14 26.56
N PRO A 192 49.69 1.95 25.96
CA PRO A 192 49.59 3.37 26.38
C PRO A 192 48.16 3.99 26.44
N LYS A 193 48.08 5.26 26.90
CA LYS A 193 46.88 6.12 27.15
C LYS A 193 46.19 6.64 25.87
N PRO A 194 45.07 7.43 25.95
CA PRO A 194 43.77 7.16 26.58
C PRO A 194 42.58 7.44 25.63
N ALA A 195 41.61 6.54 25.50
CA ALA A 195 40.41 6.76 24.66
C ALA A 195 39.10 6.82 25.47
N LYS A 196 38.13 7.60 24.97
CA LYS A 196 36.81 7.79 25.58
C LYS A 196 36.04 6.47 25.70
N LYS A 197 35.20 6.36 26.73
CA LYS A 197 34.23 5.26 26.88
C LYS A 197 33.35 5.16 25.63
N GLU A 198 33.36 4.00 25.00
CA GLU A 198 32.39 3.63 23.97
C GLU A 198 30.98 3.50 24.61
N PRO A 199 29.92 4.06 24.00
CA PRO A 199 28.56 3.79 24.42
C PRO A 199 28.15 2.37 24.00
N LYS A 200 27.24 1.78 24.76
CA LYS A 200 26.69 0.44 24.47
C LYS A 200 26.09 0.41 23.06
N ALA A 201 26.37 -0.65 22.31
CA ALA A 201 25.77 -0.86 20.99
C ALA A 201 24.24 -0.92 21.08
N VAL A 202 23.59 0.16 20.66
CA VAL A 202 22.16 0.17 20.35
C VAL A 202 22.02 -0.52 19.00
N ASN A 203 21.18 -1.54 18.89
CA ASN A 203 20.84 -2.10 17.59
C ASN A 203 20.09 -1.01 16.79
N THR A 204 20.60 -0.69 15.61
CA THR A 204 20.06 0.38 14.76
C THR A 204 19.64 -0.14 13.40
N ALA A 205 18.60 0.47 12.86
CA ALA A 205 18.09 0.27 11.51
C ALA A 205 18.33 1.51 10.64
N THR A 206 18.00 1.39 9.36
CA THR A 206 18.06 2.47 8.37
C THR A 206 16.70 2.66 7.75
N VAL A 207 16.16 3.87 7.83
CA VAL A 207 14.86 4.25 7.25
C VAL A 207 15.11 5.04 5.98
N ILE A 208 14.43 4.68 4.89
CA ILE A 208 14.52 5.37 3.60
C ILE A 208 13.13 5.88 3.20
N VAL A 209 13.06 7.14 2.81
CA VAL A 209 11.84 7.82 2.34
C VAL A 209 12.21 8.66 1.12
N ASP A 210 11.48 8.51 0.01
CA ASP A 210 11.72 9.29 -1.21
C ASP A 210 10.47 9.97 -1.76
N GLY A 211 10.69 11.05 -2.52
CA GLY A 211 9.65 11.79 -3.21
C GLY A 211 10.18 12.49 -4.45
N ILE A 212 9.45 12.40 -5.56
CA ILE A 212 9.76 13.09 -6.81
C ILE A 212 8.96 14.38 -6.83
N PHE A 213 9.61 15.54 -7.03
CA PHE A 213 8.95 16.84 -7.05
C PHE A 213 9.23 17.59 -8.35
N LYS A 214 8.23 18.32 -8.87
CA LYS A 214 8.43 19.29 -9.96
C LYS A 214 9.16 20.54 -9.44
N ALA A 215 10.47 20.41 -9.25
CA ALA A 215 11.38 21.42 -8.73
C ALA A 215 12.79 21.21 -9.29
N ALA A 216 13.59 22.29 -9.36
CA ALA A 216 15.03 22.19 -9.57
C ALA A 216 15.73 21.71 -8.29
N ALA A 217 16.84 20.98 -8.43
CA ALA A 217 17.62 20.51 -7.28
C ALA A 217 18.22 21.68 -6.47
N ASP A 218 18.61 22.76 -7.14
CA ASP A 218 19.08 24.02 -6.54
C ASP A 218 18.06 24.60 -5.54
N ASP A 219 16.77 24.64 -5.91
CA ASP A 219 15.71 25.19 -5.06
C ASP A 219 15.43 24.28 -3.86
N LEU A 220 15.39 22.96 -4.06
CA LEU A 220 15.22 21.98 -2.99
C LEU A 220 16.41 21.99 -2.02
N PHE A 221 17.62 22.10 -2.53
CA PHE A 221 18.84 22.27 -1.72
C PHE A 221 18.75 23.57 -0.89
N GLY A 222 18.33 24.67 -1.52
CA GLY A 222 18.09 25.94 -0.84
C GLY A 222 17.02 25.84 0.25
N LEU A 223 15.90 25.16 -0.01
CA LEU A 223 14.84 24.93 0.99
C LEU A 223 15.30 24.10 2.19
N LEU A 224 16.25 23.19 2.01
CA LEU A 224 16.80 22.34 3.07
C LEU A 224 17.96 22.97 3.85
N THR A 225 18.58 24.04 3.33
CA THR A 225 19.82 24.62 3.89
C THR A 225 19.72 26.10 4.26
N ASP A 226 18.93 26.92 3.57
CA ASP A 226 18.80 28.36 3.85
C ASP A 226 17.84 28.61 5.02
N GLU A 227 18.34 29.22 6.10
CA GLU A 227 17.60 29.62 7.30
C GLU A 227 16.29 30.39 6.98
N LYS A 228 16.27 31.18 5.90
CA LYS A 228 15.09 31.95 5.50
C LYS A 228 14.07 31.14 4.70
N ARG A 229 14.50 30.04 4.07
CA ARG A 229 13.63 29.18 3.25
C ARG A 229 13.08 27.98 4.03
N ILE A 230 13.82 27.46 5.01
CA ILE A 230 13.38 26.33 5.85
C ILE A 230 12.01 26.58 6.53
N PRO A 231 11.71 27.77 7.11
CA PRO A 231 10.41 28.06 7.73
C PRO A 231 9.22 27.97 6.77
N ILE A 232 9.44 28.10 5.46
CA ILE A 232 8.37 28.07 4.45
C ILE A 232 7.72 26.68 4.43
N TRP A 233 8.51 25.60 4.45
CA TRP A 233 8.01 24.22 4.43
C TRP A 233 7.85 23.60 5.82
N THR A 234 8.69 23.96 6.80
CA THR A 234 8.57 23.47 8.19
C THR A 234 7.47 24.15 9.01
N ARG A 235 6.99 25.32 8.56
CA ARG A 235 5.99 26.19 9.26
C ARG A 235 6.38 26.57 10.69
N ALA A 236 7.67 26.48 11.03
CA ALA A 236 8.23 26.79 12.33
C ALA A 236 9.55 27.56 12.16
N SER A 237 10.06 28.15 13.25
CA SER A 237 11.41 28.70 13.24
C SER A 237 12.44 27.59 13.04
N ALA A 238 13.50 27.93 12.30
CA ALA A 238 14.65 27.09 12.07
C ALA A 238 15.94 27.90 12.25
N GLN A 239 17.04 27.21 12.46
CA GLN A 239 18.39 27.75 12.51
C GLN A 239 19.25 26.94 11.56
N SER A 240 19.97 27.60 10.65
CA SER A 240 20.94 26.96 9.76
C SER A 240 22.00 27.96 9.32
N ALA A 241 23.27 27.58 9.43
CA ALA A 241 24.38 28.36 8.87
C ALA A 241 24.81 27.88 7.47
N ALA A 242 24.13 26.88 6.88
CA ALA A 242 24.35 26.33 5.54
C ALA A 242 25.82 25.97 5.21
N LYS A 243 26.59 25.53 6.21
CA LYS A 243 28.03 25.23 6.09
C LYS A 243 28.38 23.88 6.72
N PRO A 244 29.32 23.11 6.14
CA PRO A 244 29.87 21.95 6.82
C PRO A 244 30.42 22.31 8.21
N ASP A 245 30.29 21.38 9.14
CA ASP A 245 30.64 21.51 10.56
C ASP A 245 29.88 22.61 11.33
N THR A 246 28.70 23.04 10.86
CA THR A 246 27.81 23.94 11.62
C THR A 246 26.56 23.24 12.15
N GLU A 247 26.09 23.68 13.31
CA GLU A 247 24.85 23.20 13.94
C GLU A 247 23.60 23.76 13.24
N TYR A 248 22.53 22.99 13.27
CA TYR A 248 21.23 23.38 12.74
C TYR A 248 20.09 22.89 13.64
N SER A 249 18.94 23.54 13.52
CA SER A 249 17.70 23.10 14.17
C SER A 249 16.48 23.36 13.28
N LEU A 250 15.58 22.38 13.24
CA LEU A 250 14.33 22.41 12.46
C LEU A 250 13.13 22.27 13.41
N PHE A 251 11.94 22.59 12.91
CA PHE A 251 10.66 22.42 13.60
C PHE A 251 10.64 23.05 15.00
N GLY A 252 11.17 24.29 15.14
CA GLY A 252 11.16 25.04 16.40
C GLY A 252 12.01 24.41 17.53
N GLY A 253 13.00 23.58 17.20
CA GLY A 253 13.80 22.84 18.18
C GLY A 253 13.49 21.35 18.25
N GLY A 254 12.44 20.88 17.57
CA GLY A 254 12.03 19.47 17.55
C GLY A 254 13.07 18.52 16.92
N VAL A 255 13.84 19.01 15.94
CA VAL A 255 15.00 18.30 15.36
C VAL A 255 16.24 19.18 15.50
N LYS A 256 17.37 18.55 15.86
CA LYS A 256 18.68 19.19 15.99
C LYS A 256 19.76 18.31 15.36
N GLY A 257 20.84 18.93 14.93
CA GLY A 257 21.95 18.23 14.31
C GLY A 257 23.09 19.13 13.88
N LYS A 258 24.01 18.56 13.12
CA LYS A 258 25.20 19.22 12.57
C LYS A 258 25.37 18.82 11.11
N TYR A 259 25.60 19.79 10.23
CA TYR A 259 25.96 19.49 8.83
C TYR A 259 27.35 18.83 8.80
N VAL A 260 27.44 17.63 8.22
CA VAL A 260 28.69 16.88 8.07
C VAL A 260 29.32 17.16 6.70
N SER A 261 28.50 17.10 5.65
CA SER A 261 28.88 17.43 4.28
C SER A 261 27.72 18.11 3.54
N LEU A 262 28.05 19.07 2.69
CA LEU A 262 27.11 19.80 1.85
C LEU A 262 27.67 19.88 0.44
N THR A 263 27.11 19.07 -0.47
CA THR A 263 27.38 19.12 -1.91
C THR A 263 26.20 19.82 -2.59
N PRO A 264 26.37 21.08 -3.04
CA PRO A 264 25.30 21.86 -3.67
C PRO A 264 24.53 21.05 -4.71
N SER A 265 23.21 21.11 -4.62
CA SER A 265 22.26 20.52 -5.58
C SER A 265 22.37 19.00 -5.80
N LYS A 266 23.08 18.28 -4.92
CA LYS A 266 23.30 16.84 -5.07
C LYS A 266 23.17 16.03 -3.77
N GLU A 267 23.80 16.47 -2.69
CA GLU A 267 23.84 15.69 -1.45
C GLU A 267 23.99 16.55 -0.19
N ILE A 268 23.21 16.25 0.84
CA ILE A 268 23.30 16.83 2.17
C ILE A 268 23.49 15.68 3.17
N VAL A 269 24.65 15.60 3.81
CA VAL A 269 24.91 14.64 4.90
C VAL A 269 24.95 15.41 6.20
N GLN A 270 24.07 15.06 7.14
CA GLN A 270 23.93 15.75 8.42
C GLN A 270 23.64 14.77 9.55
N THR A 271 24.12 15.05 10.76
CA THR A 271 23.67 14.32 11.95
C THR A 271 22.25 14.74 12.30
N TRP A 272 21.47 13.84 12.90
CA TRP A 272 20.05 14.04 13.16
C TRP A 272 19.68 13.45 14.53
N ALA A 273 19.08 14.27 15.38
CA ALA A 273 18.55 13.85 16.67
C ALA A 273 17.16 14.45 16.90
N LEU A 274 16.23 13.62 17.36
CA LEU A 274 14.86 14.03 17.70
C LEU A 274 14.80 14.51 19.14
N SER A 275 14.24 15.69 19.38
CA SER A 275 13.97 16.21 20.71
C SER A 275 12.68 15.64 21.30
N SER A 276 12.60 14.29 21.40
CA SER A 276 11.46 13.55 21.95
C SER A 276 11.86 12.76 23.21
N PRO A 277 10.97 12.61 24.22
CA PRO A 277 11.19 11.68 25.34
C PRO A 277 11.37 10.22 24.92
N THR A 278 10.92 9.84 23.72
CA THR A 278 11.07 8.49 23.16
C THR A 278 12.42 8.26 22.48
N TRP A 279 13.14 9.32 22.11
CA TRP A 279 14.45 9.22 21.48
C TRP A 279 15.57 9.20 22.54
N PRO A 280 16.58 8.32 22.46
CA PRO A 280 17.61 8.25 23.49
C PRO A 280 18.47 9.52 23.48
N SER A 281 18.66 10.15 24.65
CA SER A 281 19.30 11.48 24.78
C SER A 281 20.77 11.54 24.33
N ASP A 282 21.48 10.40 24.36
CA ASP A 282 22.88 10.28 23.93
C ASP A 282 23.00 9.65 22.53
N HIS A 283 21.89 9.52 21.78
CA HIS A 283 21.86 8.85 20.48
C HIS A 283 21.65 9.83 19.34
N THR A 284 22.44 9.68 18.28
CA THR A 284 22.42 10.55 17.10
C THR A 284 22.46 9.69 15.85
N ALA A 285 21.50 9.90 14.95
CA ALA A 285 21.44 9.25 13.64
C ALA A 285 22.17 10.12 12.59
N THR A 286 22.35 9.57 11.39
CA THR A 286 22.91 10.27 10.23
C THR A 286 21.85 10.31 9.13
N LEU A 287 21.41 11.51 8.77
CA LEU A 287 20.50 11.78 7.67
C LEU A 287 21.30 12.16 6.42
N THR A 288 21.30 11.28 5.42
CA THR A 288 21.79 11.57 4.07
C THR A 288 20.59 11.89 3.18
N THR A 289 20.58 13.08 2.59
CA THR A 289 19.58 13.49 1.59
C THR A 289 20.25 13.57 0.23
N THR A 290 19.81 12.77 -0.74
CA THR A 290 20.27 12.87 -2.14
C THR A 290 19.24 13.61 -2.98
N LEU A 291 19.74 14.38 -3.95
CA LEU A 291 18.97 15.14 -4.93
C LEU A 291 19.36 14.66 -6.33
N ASP A 292 18.52 13.80 -6.90
CA ASP A 292 18.72 13.24 -8.24
C ASP A 292 17.87 14.04 -9.24
N GLN A 293 18.49 15.04 -9.87
CA GLN A 293 17.82 15.90 -10.85
C GLN A 293 17.61 15.16 -12.18
N SER A 294 16.37 15.19 -12.67
CA SER A 294 15.96 14.76 -14.01
C SER A 294 15.54 15.99 -14.83
N GLU A 295 15.03 15.78 -16.04
CA GLU A 295 14.72 16.84 -17.01
C GLU A 295 13.65 17.82 -16.49
N ASP A 296 12.50 17.30 -16.01
CA ASP A 296 11.34 18.09 -15.55
C ASP A 296 11.05 17.97 -14.03
N SER A 297 11.88 17.24 -13.29
CA SER A 297 11.65 16.95 -11.86
C SER A 297 12.91 16.51 -11.14
N THR A 298 12.93 16.64 -9.82
CA THR A 298 14.02 16.15 -8.97
C THR A 298 13.48 15.08 -8.02
N LYS A 299 14.16 13.93 -7.96
CA LYS A 299 13.92 12.92 -6.92
C LYS A 299 14.73 13.28 -5.68
N VAL A 300 14.06 13.38 -4.55
CA VAL A 300 14.67 13.60 -3.23
C VAL A 300 14.59 12.29 -2.45
N THR A 301 15.72 11.78 -1.97
CA THR A 301 15.76 10.56 -1.14
C THR A 301 16.37 10.88 0.22
N PHE A 302 15.60 10.70 1.29
CA PHE A 302 16.02 10.82 2.68
C PHE A 302 16.38 9.45 3.23
N THR A 303 17.66 9.21 3.47
CA THR A 303 18.18 7.99 4.11
C THR A 303 18.64 8.34 5.52
N LEU A 304 17.89 7.89 6.54
CA LEU A 304 18.24 8.07 7.94
C LEU A 304 18.82 6.77 8.49
N SER A 305 20.14 6.71 8.63
CA SER A 305 20.84 5.57 9.24
C SER A 305 21.08 5.82 10.72
N GLY A 306 20.89 4.78 11.54
CA GLY A 306 21.04 4.90 12.99
C GLY A 306 19.72 5.12 13.73
N VAL A 307 18.59 4.65 13.21
CA VAL A 307 17.30 4.69 13.93
C VAL A 307 17.27 3.57 14.98
N PRO A 308 16.93 3.81 16.26
CA PRO A 308 16.78 2.74 17.26
C PRO A 308 15.72 1.72 16.83
N LEU A 309 15.99 0.41 17.02
CA LEU A 309 15.01 -0.64 16.73
C LEU A 309 13.65 -0.37 17.39
N GLY A 310 12.58 -0.57 16.63
CA GLY A 310 11.19 -0.35 17.08
C GLY A 310 10.70 1.10 16.96
N MET A 311 11.55 2.06 16.57
CA MET A 311 11.13 3.41 16.20
C MET A 311 11.05 3.63 14.68
N GLU A 312 11.36 2.62 13.87
CA GLU A 312 11.47 2.71 12.41
C GLU A 312 10.20 3.26 11.75
N ASP A 313 9.03 2.70 12.06
CA ASP A 313 7.75 3.13 11.48
C ASP A 313 7.33 4.54 11.93
N GLU A 314 7.57 4.90 13.19
CA GLU A 314 7.31 6.24 13.72
C GLU A 314 8.18 7.27 13.01
N ILE A 315 9.48 6.99 12.89
CA ILE A 315 10.47 7.88 12.29
C ILE A 315 10.26 7.96 10.77
N LYS A 316 9.85 6.88 10.10
CA LYS A 316 9.43 6.87 8.69
C LYS A 316 8.21 7.77 8.48
N ARG A 317 7.14 7.58 9.27
CA ARG A 317 5.93 8.41 9.21
C ARG A 317 6.23 9.88 9.52
N ASN A 318 7.18 10.17 10.40
CA ASN A 318 7.64 11.54 10.68
C ASN A 318 8.45 12.12 9.49
N LEU A 319 9.35 11.36 8.86
CA LEU A 319 10.07 11.81 7.66
C LEU A 319 9.08 12.11 6.50
N GLU A 320 8.13 11.21 6.24
CA GLU A 320 7.09 11.43 5.23
C GLU A 320 6.17 12.61 5.59
N GLY A 321 5.65 12.63 6.82
CA GLY A 321 4.68 13.61 7.30
C GLY A 321 5.22 15.03 7.52
N TYR A 322 6.52 15.19 7.80
CA TYR A 322 7.12 16.51 8.00
C TYR A 322 7.98 16.97 6.82
N TYR A 323 8.79 16.10 6.20
CA TYR A 323 9.66 16.49 5.08
C TYR A 323 8.91 16.42 3.75
N ILE A 324 8.40 15.24 3.36
CA ILE A 324 7.74 15.05 2.06
C ILE A 324 6.44 15.86 1.97
N HIS A 325 5.57 15.79 2.99
CA HIS A 325 4.37 16.63 3.05
C HIS A 325 4.70 18.12 3.27
N GLY A 326 5.81 18.45 3.95
CA GLY A 326 6.29 19.83 4.07
C GLY A 326 6.48 20.49 2.70
N PHE A 327 7.14 19.81 1.75
CA PHE A 327 7.26 20.28 0.36
C PHE A 327 5.91 20.35 -0.39
N LYS A 328 5.02 19.37 -0.19
CA LYS A 328 3.65 19.44 -0.75
C LYS A 328 2.90 20.69 -0.27
N SER A 329 3.01 21.02 1.02
CA SER A 329 2.29 22.12 1.67
C SER A 329 2.63 23.52 1.12
N ILE A 330 3.78 23.65 0.45
CA ILE A 330 4.24 24.89 -0.19
C ILE A 330 4.01 24.91 -1.71
N GLY A 331 3.28 23.93 -2.24
CA GLY A 331 2.85 23.88 -3.64
C GLY A 331 3.71 23.01 -4.57
N TYR A 332 4.75 22.32 -4.07
CA TYR A 332 5.48 21.37 -4.92
C TYR A 332 4.64 20.12 -5.17
N VAL A 333 4.26 19.93 -6.43
CA VAL A 333 3.57 18.73 -6.90
C VAL A 333 4.51 17.54 -6.75
N GLN A 334 4.18 16.61 -5.83
CA GLN A 334 4.83 15.31 -5.81
C GLN A 334 4.33 14.52 -7.03
N LEU A 335 5.24 14.10 -7.90
CA LEU A 335 4.94 13.15 -8.95
C LEU A 335 4.92 11.75 -8.35
N ILE A 336 3.74 11.15 -8.31
CA ILE A 336 3.62 9.70 -8.14
C ILE A 336 4.20 9.09 -9.43
N PRO A 337 5.24 8.25 -9.36
CA PRO A 337 5.77 7.61 -10.55
C PRO A 337 4.66 6.73 -11.14
N TYR A 338 4.17 7.09 -12.33
CA TYR A 338 3.28 6.25 -13.10
C TYR A 338 4.04 4.98 -13.46
N VAL A 339 3.78 3.89 -12.73
CA VAL A 339 4.14 2.55 -13.15
C VAL A 339 3.13 2.17 -14.23
N PRO A 340 3.49 2.15 -15.53
CA PRO A 340 2.59 1.61 -16.54
C PRO A 340 2.31 0.16 -16.16
N SER A 341 1.02 -0.18 -16.03
CA SER A 341 0.60 -1.56 -15.91
C SER A 341 1.13 -2.30 -17.14
N TYR A 342 2.08 -3.23 -16.93
CA TYR A 342 2.67 -4.00 -18.01
C TYR A 342 1.61 -4.95 -18.57
N THR A 343 0.84 -4.45 -19.53
CA THR A 343 0.02 -5.29 -20.40
C THR A 343 1.00 -6.05 -21.29
N PRO A 344 1.15 -7.38 -21.14
CA PRO A 344 2.05 -8.13 -22.00
C PRO A 344 1.53 -8.00 -23.43
N LYS A 345 2.33 -7.39 -24.32
CA LYS A 345 1.98 -7.27 -25.74
C LYS A 345 1.63 -8.67 -26.27
N PRO A 346 0.46 -8.88 -26.88
CA PRO A 346 0.11 -10.19 -27.42
C PRO A 346 1.16 -10.59 -28.44
N LYS A 347 1.79 -11.76 -28.22
CA LYS A 347 2.82 -12.29 -29.14
C LYS A 347 2.21 -12.35 -30.55
N PRO A 348 2.89 -11.84 -31.59
CA PRO A 348 2.36 -11.89 -32.94
C PRO A 348 2.10 -13.35 -33.32
N ARG A 349 0.82 -13.67 -33.58
CA ARG A 349 0.38 -15.01 -33.92
C ARG A 349 1.08 -15.42 -35.22
N VAL A 350 2.00 -16.38 -35.15
CA VAL A 350 2.68 -16.91 -36.33
C VAL A 350 1.65 -17.63 -37.20
N VAL A 351 1.12 -16.93 -38.20
CA VAL A 351 0.27 -17.51 -39.22
C VAL A 351 1.13 -18.41 -40.08
N LYS A 352 1.05 -19.73 -39.85
CA LYS A 352 1.54 -20.71 -40.81
C LYS A 352 0.74 -20.53 -42.11
N LYS A 353 1.33 -19.85 -43.09
CA LYS A 353 0.83 -19.88 -44.47
C LYS A 353 0.85 -21.34 -44.93
N LEU A 354 -0.32 -21.94 -45.15
CA LEU A 354 -0.41 -23.19 -45.90
C LEU A 354 0.12 -22.91 -47.31
N ASN A 355 1.20 -23.61 -47.67
CA ASN A 355 1.89 -23.38 -48.92
C ASN A 355 1.14 -24.10 -50.05
N ALA A 356 0.12 -23.45 -50.59
CA ALA A 356 -0.69 -23.95 -51.70
C ALA A 356 0.08 -23.88 -53.03
N ASN A 357 1.13 -24.69 -53.17
CA ASN A 357 1.77 -24.97 -54.45
C ASN A 357 2.56 -26.29 -54.42
N SER A 358 1.88 -27.38 -54.76
CA SER A 358 2.50 -28.54 -55.42
C SER A 358 1.53 -29.06 -56.46
N ARG A 359 1.66 -28.56 -57.70
CA ARG A 359 1.04 -29.17 -58.87
C ARG A 359 2.00 -30.23 -59.40
N SER A 360 1.62 -31.50 -59.29
CA SER A 360 2.17 -32.56 -60.12
C SER A 360 1.10 -33.02 -61.10
N SER A 361 1.25 -32.52 -62.35
CA SER A 361 1.21 -33.31 -63.58
C SER A 361 0.12 -34.37 -63.75
N LEU A 362 -0.83 -34.12 -64.68
CA LEU A 362 -1.26 -35.09 -65.70
C LEU A 362 -2.03 -34.40 -66.85
N VAL A 363 -1.37 -34.39 -68.02
CA VAL A 363 -1.82 -34.34 -69.44
C VAL A 363 -3.25 -33.87 -69.81
N PRO A 364 -3.40 -32.94 -70.79
CA PRO A 364 -4.69 -32.66 -71.44
C PRO A 364 -4.99 -33.66 -72.57
N VAL A 365 -6.21 -34.21 -72.62
CA VAL A 365 -6.73 -34.94 -73.78
C VAL A 365 -7.97 -34.23 -74.30
N VAL A 366 -7.90 -33.82 -75.57
CA VAL A 366 -9.02 -33.28 -76.33
C VAL A 366 -9.92 -34.43 -76.77
N ALA A 367 -11.22 -34.34 -76.52
CA ALA A 367 -12.23 -35.22 -77.10
C ALA A 367 -13.49 -34.43 -77.49
N VAL A 368 -13.81 -34.45 -78.78
CA VAL A 368 -15.03 -33.88 -79.35
C VAL A 368 -15.90 -35.03 -79.86
N THR A 369 -17.06 -35.25 -79.23
CA THR A 369 -18.19 -36.05 -79.71
C THR A 369 -19.46 -35.46 -79.07
N VAL A 370 -20.43 -34.87 -79.77
CA VAL A 370 -21.32 -35.39 -80.83
C VAL A 370 -22.36 -36.41 -80.31
N LEU A 371 -23.53 -35.87 -79.93
CA LEU A 371 -24.91 -36.27 -80.30
C LEU A 371 -25.42 -37.73 -80.10
N ILE A 372 -26.67 -37.81 -79.58
CA ILE A 372 -27.82 -38.68 -79.98
C ILE A 372 -28.40 -39.76 -79.00
N LEU A 373 -29.73 -39.62 -78.78
CA LEU A 373 -30.82 -40.57 -78.43
C LEU A 373 -30.73 -41.56 -77.23
N ALA A 374 -31.67 -41.40 -76.28
CA ALA A 374 -32.88 -42.25 -76.08
C ALA A 374 -33.58 -41.82 -74.76
N ALA A 375 -34.84 -41.39 -74.68
CA ALA A 375 -36.10 -42.02 -75.09
C ALA A 375 -36.51 -43.25 -74.24
N ALA A 376 -36.98 -43.01 -73.00
CA ALA A 376 -37.93 -43.89 -72.29
C ALA A 376 -38.46 -43.25 -70.97
N PHE A 377 -39.59 -42.54 -71.03
CA PHE A 377 -40.49 -42.46 -69.88
C PHE A 377 -41.95 -42.54 -70.36
N THR A 378 -42.76 -43.23 -69.56
CA THR A 378 -44.02 -43.86 -69.96
C THR A 378 -45.23 -42.92 -69.91
N ILE A 379 -46.00 -42.93 -71.01
CA ILE A 379 -47.45 -42.66 -71.10
C ILE A 379 -48.23 -43.59 -70.12
N PRO A 380 -49.47 -43.30 -69.65
CA PRO A 380 -50.43 -42.22 -70.01
C PRO A 380 -50.99 -41.40 -68.82
N PHE A 381 -51.72 -40.31 -69.13
CA PHE A 381 -53.07 -40.13 -68.57
C PHE A 381 -54.00 -39.30 -69.49
N PHE A 382 -55.28 -39.66 -69.46
CA PHE A 382 -56.43 -39.32 -70.31
C PHE A 382 -56.90 -37.84 -70.37
N SER A 383 -57.70 -37.55 -71.42
CA SER A 383 -58.70 -36.45 -71.53
C SER A 383 -58.15 -35.02 -71.53
N SER A 384 -58.80 -33.98 -72.07
CA SER A 384 -60.04 -33.88 -72.86
C SER A 384 -59.95 -32.58 -73.70
N SER A 385 -60.72 -32.39 -74.78
CA SER A 385 -61.78 -33.24 -75.36
C SER A 385 -61.69 -33.25 -76.89
#